data_AF-A0A453HLA1-F1
#
_entry.id   AF-A0A453HLA1-F1
#
_cell.length_a   1.000
_cell.length_b   1.000
_cell.length_c   1.000
_cell.angle_alpha   90.00
_cell.angle_beta   90.00
_cell.angle_gamma   90.00
#
_symmetry.space_group_name_H-M   'P 1'
#
loop_
_entity.id
_entity.type
_entity.pdbx_description
1 polymer ?
#
loop_
_entity_poly.entity_id
_entity_poly.type
_entity_poly.pdbx_seq_one_letter_code
_entity_poly.pdbx_strand_id
1 'polypeptide(L)'
;RPTAVNLSDAATKLQNLVSRTAETAKDAKSIFQVFIEAAEAMLVDDVADNKAIGSHGAEFLQRQLGSSRNISVLTHCNTGSLATAGYGTALGVIRALHSGGVLEKAFCTETRPFNQ
;
A
#
# COMPACT_ATOMS: atom_id res chain seq x y z
N ARG A 1 -15.63 8.21 -5.00
CA ARG A 1 -15.20 7.16 -5.95
C ARG A 1 -15.49 5.79 -5.33
N PRO A 2 -16.63 5.14 -5.61
CA PRO A 2 -17.10 3.94 -4.89
C PRO A 2 -16.49 2.62 -5.38
N THR A 3 -15.61 2.67 -6.38
CA THR A 3 -15.06 1.47 -7.04
C THR A 3 -14.15 0.64 -6.12
N ALA A 4 -13.42 1.29 -5.21
CA ALA A 4 -12.53 0.62 -4.28
C ALA A 4 -13.14 0.61 -2.86
N VAL A 5 -12.98 -0.50 -2.16
CA VAL A 5 -13.53 -0.71 -0.81
C VAL A 5 -12.73 -0.01 0.28
N ASN A 6 -11.49 0.41 0.02
CA ASN A 6 -10.58 0.96 1.02
C ASN A 6 -11.17 2.16 1.77
N LEU A 7 -11.83 3.08 1.04
CA LEU A 7 -12.42 4.26 1.67
C LEU A 7 -13.59 3.90 2.59
N SER A 8 -14.50 3.02 2.13
CA SER A 8 -15.64 2.59 2.95
C SER A 8 -15.20 1.77 4.16
N ASP A 9 -14.16 0.94 4.01
CA ASP A 9 -13.59 0.14 5.10
C ASP A 9 -12.94 1.04 6.16
N ALA A 10 -12.08 1.98 5.76
CA ALA A 10 -11.45 2.94 6.67
C ALA A 10 -12.50 3.78 7.42
N ALA A 11 -13.51 4.28 6.71
CA ALA A 11 -14.61 5.03 7.33
C ALA A 11 -15.37 4.18 8.37
N THR A 12 -15.67 2.92 8.04
CA THR A 12 -16.38 1.99 8.95
C THR A 12 -15.53 1.69 10.19
N LYS A 13 -14.23 1.43 10.02
CA LYS A 13 -13.30 1.19 11.14
C LYS A 13 -13.23 2.39 12.10
N LEU A 14 -13.07 3.59 11.56
CA LEU A 14 -13.01 4.81 12.36
C LEU A 14 -14.34 5.15 13.03
N GLN A 15 -15.47 4.95 12.35
CA GLN A 15 -16.81 5.11 12.96
C GLN A 15 -17.01 4.16 14.13
N ASN A 16 -16.67 2.88 13.97
CA ASN A 16 -16.79 1.89 15.03
C ASN A 16 -15.88 2.22 16.22
N LEU A 17 -14.65 2.68 15.96
CA LEU A 17 -13.73 3.12 16.99
C LEU A 17 -14.32 4.28 17.80
N VAL A 18 -14.77 5.34 17.11
CA VAL A 18 -15.39 6.50 17.76
C VAL A 18 -16.60 6.11 18.59
N SER A 19 -17.51 5.29 18.04
CA SER A 19 -18.70 4.83 18.75
C SER A 19 -18.35 4.08 20.05
N ARG A 20 -17.38 3.16 20.01
CA ARG A 20 -16.92 2.42 21.19
C ARG A 20 -16.23 3.32 22.22
N THR A 21 -15.38 4.24 21.76
CA THR A 21 -14.70 5.18 22.64
C THR A 21 -15.69 6.11 23.33
N ALA A 22 -16.75 6.54 22.63
CA ALA A 22 -17.78 7.42 23.18
C ALA A 22 -18.57 6.79 24.36
N GLU A 23 -18.66 5.46 24.44
CA GLU A 23 -19.33 4.77 25.56
C GLU A 23 -18.63 4.97 26.91
N THR A 24 -17.33 5.27 26.90
CA THR A 24 -16.49 5.36 28.12
C THR A 24 -15.72 6.66 28.24
N ALA A 25 -15.67 7.48 27.19
CA ALA A 25 -14.95 8.74 27.17
C ALA A 25 -15.52 9.76 28.15
N LYS A 26 -14.62 10.52 28.79
CA LYS A 26 -14.98 11.58 29.74
C LYS A 26 -15.29 12.91 29.07
N ASP A 27 -14.73 13.13 27.87
CA ASP A 27 -14.89 14.35 27.11
C ASP A 27 -14.71 14.12 25.60
N ALA A 28 -15.10 15.12 24.79
CA ALA A 28 -15.00 15.06 23.34
C ALA A 28 -13.55 15.09 22.84
N LYS A 29 -12.62 15.67 23.61
CA LYS A 29 -11.20 15.78 23.23
C LYS A 29 -10.55 14.40 23.22
N SER A 30 -10.87 13.52 24.16
CA SER A 30 -10.35 12.15 24.16
C SER A 30 -10.83 11.35 22.95
N ILE A 31 -12.08 11.55 22.51
CA ILE A 31 -12.62 10.90 21.30
C ILE A 31 -11.88 11.38 20.05
N PHE A 32 -11.68 12.70 19.94
CA PHE A 32 -10.95 13.29 18.82
C PHE A 32 -9.51 12.79 18.75
N GLN A 33 -8.83 12.71 19.90
CA GLN A 33 -7.45 12.23 19.98
C GLN A 33 -7.33 10.78 19.49
N VAL A 34 -8.22 9.89 19.94
CA VAL A 34 -8.24 8.48 19.50
C VAL A 34 -8.50 8.36 17.99
N PHE A 35 -9.36 9.21 17.42
CA PHE A 35 -9.59 9.23 15.98
C PHE A 35 -8.34 9.62 15.20
N ILE A 36 -7.64 10.67 15.63
CA ILE A 36 -6.40 11.15 14.98
C ILE A 36 -5.32 10.07 15.06
N GLU A 37 -5.08 9.50 16.24
CA GLU A 37 -4.08 8.46 16.43
C GLU A 37 -4.36 7.23 15.55
N ALA A 38 -5.63 6.82 15.44
CA ALA A 38 -6.00 5.70 14.57
C ALA A 38 -5.81 6.03 13.09
N ALA A 39 -6.12 7.25 12.65
CA ALA A 39 -5.91 7.67 11.27
C ALA A 39 -4.41 7.77 10.91
N GLU A 40 -3.58 8.28 11.83
CA GLU A 40 -2.12 8.31 11.68
C GLU A 40 -1.53 6.90 11.66
N ALA A 41 -2.02 6.00 12.53
CA ALA A 41 -1.61 4.60 12.54
C ALA A 41 -1.94 3.91 11.20
N MET A 42 -3.14 4.12 10.64
CA MET A 42 -3.51 3.58 9.33
C MET A 42 -2.55 4.01 8.21
N LEU A 43 -2.01 5.24 8.26
CA LEU A 43 -1.02 5.71 7.29
C LEU A 43 0.29 4.94 7.43
N VAL A 44 0.78 4.78 8.66
CA VAL A 44 2.02 4.04 8.96
C VAL A 44 1.88 2.58 8.54
N ASP A 45 0.75 1.97 8.86
CA ASP A 45 0.44 0.58 8.52
C ASP A 45 0.40 0.37 6.99
N ASP A 46 -0.27 1.24 6.22
CA ASP A 46 -0.31 1.11 4.76
C ASP A 46 1.09 1.21 4.14
N VAL A 47 1.96 2.09 4.66
CA VAL A 47 3.36 2.17 4.20
C VAL A 47 4.14 0.90 4.55
N ALA A 48 3.94 0.34 5.75
CA ALA A 48 4.59 -0.90 6.17
C ALA A 48 4.13 -2.09 5.32
N ASP A 49 2.82 -2.22 5.08
CA ASP A 49 2.22 -3.25 4.25
C ASP A 49 2.70 -3.16 2.80
N ASN A 50 2.75 -1.96 2.22
CA ASN A 50 3.27 -1.75 0.87
C ASN A 50 4.74 -2.21 0.73
N LYS A 51 5.58 -1.94 1.73
CA LYS A 51 6.98 -2.43 1.78
C LYS A 51 7.04 -3.96 1.92
N ALA A 52 6.16 -4.55 2.74
CA ALA A 52 6.06 -5.98 2.92
C ALA A 52 5.63 -6.68 1.62
N ILE A 53 4.61 -6.16 0.94
CA ILE A 53 4.17 -6.61 -0.40
C ILE A 53 5.35 -6.60 -1.37
N GLY A 54 6.09 -5.49 -1.41
CA GLY A 54 7.26 -5.37 -2.26
C GLY A 54 8.32 -6.44 -1.97
N SER A 55 8.66 -6.63 -0.70
CA SER A 55 9.69 -7.57 -0.25
C SER A 55 9.29 -9.02 -0.52
N HIS A 56 8.08 -9.41 -0.11
CA HIS A 56 7.56 -10.77 -0.33
C HIS A 56 7.40 -11.10 -1.81
N GLY A 57 6.90 -10.15 -2.61
CA GLY A 57 6.78 -10.33 -4.05
C GLY A 57 8.14 -10.50 -4.74
N ALA A 58 9.13 -9.69 -4.36
CA ALA A 58 10.48 -9.79 -4.91
C ALA A 58 11.16 -11.11 -4.52
N GLU A 59 11.02 -11.55 -3.28
CA GLU A 59 11.53 -12.85 -2.81
C GLU A 59 10.87 -14.01 -3.57
N PHE A 60 9.55 -13.96 -3.73
CA PHE A 60 8.81 -14.97 -4.47
C PHE A 60 9.27 -15.07 -5.93
N LEU A 61 9.39 -13.93 -6.64
CA LEU A 61 9.82 -13.91 -8.04
C LEU A 61 11.26 -14.45 -8.21
N GLN A 62 12.17 -14.09 -7.31
CA GLN A 62 13.53 -14.63 -7.33
C GLN A 62 13.56 -16.15 -7.15
N ARG A 63 12.75 -16.70 -6.23
CA ARG A 63 12.63 -18.15 -6.06
C ARG A 63 12.10 -18.85 -7.31
N GLN A 64 11.17 -18.24 -8.04
CA GLN A 64 10.62 -18.82 -9.27
C GLN A 64 11.62 -18.84 -10.44
N LEU A 65 12.57 -17.90 -10.48
CA LEU A 65 13.52 -17.75 -11.59
C LEU A 65 14.85 -18.51 -11.38
N GLY A 66 15.00 -19.18 -10.23
CA GLY A 66 16.12 -20.09 -9.95
C GLY A 66 17.48 -19.39 -10.05
N SER A 67 18.33 -19.86 -10.96
CA SER A 67 19.69 -19.34 -11.18
C SER A 67 19.74 -18.08 -12.05
N SER A 68 18.61 -17.60 -12.59
CA SER A 68 18.60 -16.36 -13.35
C SER A 68 18.79 -15.16 -12.42
N ARG A 69 19.86 -14.39 -12.63
CA ARG A 69 20.20 -13.24 -11.77
C ARG A 69 19.42 -11.97 -12.10
N ASN A 70 18.86 -11.90 -13.30
CA ASN A 70 18.29 -10.70 -13.87
C ASN A 70 16.81 -10.92 -14.19
N ILE A 71 15.97 -10.01 -13.71
CA ILE A 71 14.51 -10.06 -13.84
C ILE A 71 14.04 -8.84 -14.62
N SER A 72 13.34 -9.07 -15.72
CA SER A 72 12.59 -8.02 -16.43
C SER A 72 11.11 -8.13 -16.09
N VAL A 73 10.48 -7.02 -15.72
CA VAL A 73 9.08 -6.98 -15.25
C VAL A 73 8.26 -6.05 -16.15
N LEU A 74 7.04 -6.46 -16.50
CA LEU A 74 6.04 -5.59 -17.12
C LEU A 74 4.97 -5.22 -16.08
N THR A 75 4.63 -3.93 -15.99
CA THR A 75 3.57 -3.41 -15.11
C THR A 75 2.52 -2.64 -15.91
N HIS A 76 1.35 -2.47 -15.30
CA HIS A 76 0.19 -1.83 -15.91
C HIS A 76 -0.47 -0.87 -14.93
N CYS A 77 -0.93 0.29 -15.42
CA CYS A 77 -1.38 1.41 -14.59
C CYS A 77 -0.27 1.93 -13.65
N ASN A 78 -0.63 2.90 -12.82
CA ASN A 78 0.21 3.32 -11.72
C ASN A 78 -0.19 2.58 -10.43
N THR A 79 0.76 1.83 -9.88
CA THR A 79 0.66 1.12 -8.60
C THR A 79 1.77 1.55 -7.63
N GLY A 80 2.35 2.73 -7.88
CA GLY A 80 3.41 3.33 -7.08
C GLY A 80 2.92 4.17 -5.91
N SER A 81 3.81 5.02 -5.41
CA SER A 81 3.51 5.98 -4.34
C SER A 81 2.47 7.03 -4.72
N LEU A 82 2.13 7.16 -6.00
CA LEU A 82 1.03 8.01 -6.45
C LEU A 82 -0.35 7.33 -6.32
N ALA A 83 -0.38 6.03 -6.00
CA ALA A 83 -1.61 5.24 -5.84
C ALA A 83 -1.81 4.67 -4.43
N THR A 84 -0.83 4.79 -3.53
CA THR A 84 -0.88 4.29 -2.15
C THR A 84 -0.32 5.34 -1.16
N ALA A 85 -0.36 5.08 0.15
CA ALA A 85 0.26 5.97 1.14
C ALA A 85 1.76 6.20 0.91
N GLY A 86 2.43 5.23 0.30
CA GLY A 86 3.83 5.28 -0.03
C GLY A 86 4.32 3.93 -0.54
N TYR A 87 5.47 3.93 -1.20
CA TYR A 87 6.15 2.74 -1.75
C TYR A 87 5.39 1.95 -2.86
N GLY A 88 4.07 1.82 -2.80
CA GLY A 88 3.27 1.14 -3.82
C GLY A 88 3.20 -0.38 -3.64
N THR A 89 2.38 -1.01 -4.48
CA THR A 89 2.13 -2.46 -4.46
C THR A 89 2.95 -3.17 -5.52
N ALA A 90 2.46 -3.32 -6.75
CA ALA A 90 3.21 -3.97 -7.83
C ALA A 90 4.47 -3.18 -8.21
N LEU A 91 4.40 -1.84 -8.25
CA LEU A 91 5.61 -1.02 -8.37
C LEU A 91 6.49 -1.08 -7.12
N GLY A 92 5.93 -1.40 -5.94
CA GLY A 92 6.68 -1.71 -4.73
C GLY A 92 7.53 -2.99 -4.87
N VAL A 93 7.01 -4.01 -5.54
CA VAL A 93 7.78 -5.22 -5.91
C VAL A 93 8.91 -4.87 -6.85
N ILE A 94 8.65 -4.05 -7.88
CA ILE A 94 9.70 -3.58 -8.80
C ILE A 94 10.78 -2.78 -8.05
N ARG A 95 10.39 -1.92 -7.10
CA ARG A 95 11.32 -1.17 -6.23
C ARG A 95 12.18 -2.10 -5.35
N ALA A 96 11.59 -3.18 -4.82
CA ALA A 96 12.33 -4.17 -4.03
C ALA A 96 13.33 -4.96 -4.90
N LEU A 97 12.93 -5.38 -6.11
CA LEU A 97 13.82 -6.03 -7.08
C LEU A 97 14.98 -5.12 -7.50
N HIS A 98 14.71 -3.83 -7.73
CA HIS A 98 15.73 -2.84 -8.03
C HIS A 98 16.70 -2.66 -6.87
N SER A 99 16.19 -2.53 -5.64
CA SER A 99 17.02 -2.38 -4.44
C SER A 99 17.88 -3.62 -4.15
N GLY A 100 17.41 -4.81 -4.54
CA GLY A 100 18.17 -6.05 -4.49
C GLY A 100 19.19 -6.23 -5.62
N GLY A 101 19.25 -5.30 -6.57
CA GLY A 101 20.20 -5.35 -7.70
C GLY A 101 19.91 -6.44 -8.74
N VAL A 102 18.70 -7.02 -8.73
CA VAL A 102 18.28 -8.12 -9.62
C VAL A 102 17.30 -7.67 -10.71
N LEU A 103 16.83 -6.43 -10.67
CA LEU A 103 15.98 -5.86 -11.72
C LEU A 103 16.84 -5.47 -12.93
N GLU A 104 16.59 -6.10 -14.07
CA GLU A 104 17.21 -5.73 -15.34
C GLU A 104 16.46 -4.59 -16.03
N LYS A 105 15.12 -4.71 -16.12
CA LYS A 105 14.29 -3.71 -16.77
C LYS A 105 12.86 -3.74 -16.24
N ALA A 106 12.25 -2.57 -16.15
CA ALA A 106 10.81 -2.43 -15.95
C ALA A 106 10.18 -1.84 -17.22
N PHE A 107 9.17 -2.50 -17.75
CA PHE A 107 8.31 -2.01 -18.81
C PHE A 107 6.98 -1.56 -18.22
N CYS A 108 6.48 -0.40 -18.64
CA CYS A 108 5.18 0.12 -18.23
C CYS A 108 4.33 0.40 -19.47
N THR A 109 3.06 0.02 -19.43
CA THR A 109 2.09 0.33 -20.48
C THR A 109 1.59 1.78 -20.36
N GLU A 110 1.06 2.35 -21.45
CA GLU A 110 0.44 3.70 -21.43
C GLU A 110 -0.81 3.79 -20.55
N THR A 111 -1.58 2.70 -20.37
CA THR A 111 -2.81 2.70 -19.55
C THR A 111 -3.89 3.65 -20.10
N ARG A 112 -4.14 3.60 -21.41
CA ARG A 112 -5.27 4.31 -22.03
C ARG A 112 -6.61 3.91 -21.36
N PRO A 113 -7.58 4.83 -21.27
CA PRO A 113 -7.56 6.20 -21.79
C PRO A 113 -7.05 7.25 -20.80
N PHE A 114 -6.80 6.87 -19.54
CA PHE A 114 -6.53 7.81 -18.45
C PHE A 114 -5.05 8.12 -18.26
N ASN A 115 -4.17 7.31 -18.84
CA ASN A 115 -2.73 7.55 -18.91
C ASN A 115 -2.08 7.75 -17.53
N GLN A 116 -2.49 6.91 -16.56
CA GLN A 116 -1.86 6.83 -15.25
C GLN A 116 -0.43 6.29 -15.36
#